data_AF-A0A090WQZ4-F1
#
_entry.id   AF-A0A090WQZ4-F1
#
_cell.length_a   1.000
_cell.length_b   1.000
_cell.length_c   1.000
_cell.angle_alpha   90.00
_cell.angle_beta   90.00
_cell.angle_gamma   90.00
#
_symmetry.space_group_name_H-M   'P 1'
#
loop_
_entity.id
_entity.type
_entity.pdbx_description
1 polymer ?
#
loop_
_entity_poly.entity_id
_entity_poly.type
_entity_poly.pdbx_seq_one_letter_code
_entity_poly.pdbx_strand_id
1 'polypeptide(L)' 'MVAANRVFKVLDTTSQIDDHGTHIAETFKGDIDFKNVFFNYVEDEAVLKGISFNVKSGDTVAIVGGYRSREIDYN' A
#
# COMPACT_ATOMS: atom_id res chain seq x y z
N MET A 1 16.18 -10.84 31.54
CA MET A 1 16.22 -11.14 30.09
C MET A 1 15.08 -10.44 29.34
N VAL A 2 14.97 -9.11 29.39
CA VAL A 2 13.88 -8.38 28.70
C VAL A 2 14.31 -7.86 27.33
N ALA A 3 15.57 -7.40 27.22
CA ALA A 3 16.13 -6.91 25.96
C ALA A 3 16.27 -8.02 24.89
N ALA A 4 16.76 -9.20 25.28
CA ALA A 4 16.92 -10.33 24.38
C ALA A 4 15.58 -10.79 23.75
N ASN A 5 14.52 -10.87 24.55
CA ASN A 5 13.18 -11.24 24.07
C ASN A 5 12.62 -10.26 23.03
N ARG A 6 12.95 -8.96 23.13
CA ARG A 6 12.52 -7.97 22.12
C ARG A 6 13.24 -8.15 20.79
N VAL A 7 14.53 -8.49 20.82
CA VAL A 7 15.32 -8.76 19.61
C VAL A 7 14.80 -10.01 18.91
N PHE A 8 14.59 -11.10 19.64
CA PHE A 8 14.03 -12.33 19.04
C PHE A 8 12.63 -12.10 18.45
N LYS A 9 11.78 -11.30 19.09
CA LYS A 9 10.44 -10.95 18.56
C LYS A 9 10.50 -10.21 17.22
N VAL A 10 11.50 -9.36 17.01
CA VAL A 10 11.70 -8.67 15.71
C VAL A 10 12.21 -9.64 14.66
N LEU A 11 13.11 -10.56 15.03
CA LEU A 11 13.64 -11.58 14.11
C LEU A 11 12.59 -12.62 13.70
N ASP A 12 11.69 -12.98 14.62
CA ASP A 12 10.58 -13.92 14.38
C ASP A 12 9.38 -13.26 13.69
N THR A 13 9.48 -11.97 13.38
CA THR A 13 8.42 -11.27 12.65
C THR A 13 8.32 -11.87 11.26
N THR A 14 7.18 -12.48 10.97
CA THR A 14 6.87 -13.07 9.68
C THR A 14 6.71 -11.93 8.67
N SER A 15 7.53 -11.93 7.61
CA SER A 15 7.34 -11.03 6.48
C SER A 15 5.93 -11.25 5.93
N GLN A 16 5.10 -10.22 5.92
CA GLN A 16 3.77 -10.25 5.30
C GLN A 16 3.83 -9.89 3.81
N ILE A 17 5.04 -9.75 3.25
CA ILE A 17 5.24 -9.51 1.83
C ILE A 17 5.38 -10.88 1.16
N ASP A 18 4.31 -11.29 0.48
CA ASP A 18 4.29 -12.49 -0.35
C ASP A 18 5.12 -12.24 -1.61
N ASP A 19 6.37 -12.68 -1.60
CA ASP A 19 7.24 -12.68 -2.77
C ASP A 19 7.16 -14.04 -3.49
N HIS A 20 6.02 -14.29 -4.13
CA HIS A 20 5.78 -15.47 -4.96
C HIS A 20 6.06 -15.22 -6.45
N GLY A 21 6.68 -14.09 -6.78
CA GLY A 21 6.99 -13.72 -8.15
C GLY A 21 8.02 -14.67 -8.75
N THR A 22 7.67 -15.37 -9.83
CA THR A 22 8.60 -16.24 -10.57
C THR A 22 9.18 -15.59 -11.82
N HIS A 23 8.69 -14.40 -12.17
CA HIS A 23 9.04 -13.71 -13.40
C HIS A 23 10.08 -12.60 -13.14
N ILE A 24 11.19 -12.69 -13.85
CA ILE A 24 12.21 -11.63 -13.89
C ILE A 24 11.89 -10.73 -15.09
N ALA A 25 11.53 -9.48 -14.82
CA ALA A 25 11.29 -8.50 -15.88
C ALA A 25 12.63 -7.85 -16.29
N GLU A 26 13.25 -8.35 -17.36
CA GLU A 26 14.51 -7.78 -17.89
C GLU A 26 14.32 -6.36 -18.43
N THR A 27 13.18 -6.11 -19.10
CA THR A 27 12.77 -4.79 -19.58
C THR A 27 11.24 -4.67 -19.49
N PHE A 28 10.74 -3.48 -19.15
CA PHE A 28 9.31 -3.19 -19.24
C PHE A 28 9.11 -1.72 -19.63
N LYS A 29 8.00 -1.45 -20.34
CA LYS A 29 7.69 -0.13 -20.86
C LYS A 29 7.40 0.89 -19.75
N GLY A 30 6.84 0.45 -18.62
CA GLY A 30 6.51 1.31 -17.48
C GLY A 30 5.11 1.90 -17.50
N ASP A 31 4.19 1.35 -18.31
CA ASP A 31 2.77 1.69 -18.24
C ASP A 31 2.18 1.16 -16.91
N ILE A 32 1.44 1.98 -16.17
CA ILE A 32 0.84 1.64 -14.88
C ILE A 32 -0.69 1.60 -15.03
N ASP A 33 -1.33 0.57 -14.50
CA ASP A 33 -2.78 0.38 -14.59
C ASP A 33 -3.35 -0.03 -13.22
N PHE A 34 -4.16 0.85 -12.64
CA PHE A 34 -4.95 0.57 -11.44
C PHE A 34 -6.34 0.14 -11.89
N LYS A 35 -6.79 -1.04 -11.45
CA LYS A 35 -8.10 -1.60 -11.78
C LYS A 35 -8.87 -1.93 -10.52
N ASN A 36 -9.94 -1.18 -10.27
CA ASN A 36 -10.89 -1.40 -9.19
C ASN A 36 -10.20 -1.63 -7.83
N VAL A 37 -9.23 -0.77 -7.51
CA VAL A 37 -8.35 -0.95 -6.34
C VAL A 37 -9.08 -0.49 -5.08
N PHE A 38 -9.16 -1.40 -4.10
CA PHE A 38 -9.63 -1.13 -2.74
C PHE A 38 -8.48 -1.33 -1.77
N PHE A 39 -8.42 -0.48 -0.75
CA PHE A 39 -7.37 -0.55 0.27
C PHE A 39 -7.86 0.00 1.60
N ASN A 40 -7.50 -0.68 2.69
CA ASN A 40 -7.75 -0.28 4.07
C ASN A 40 -6.53 -0.63 4.95
N TYR A 41 -6.29 0.14 6.00
CA TYR A 41 -5.28 -0.18 7.02
C TYR A 41 -5.87 -1.03 8.15
N VAL A 42 -7.13 -0.76 8.48
CA VAL A 42 -7.92 -1.45 9.49
C VAL A 42 -9.15 -2.00 8.79
N GLU A 43 -9.63 -3.14 9.23
CA GLU A 43 -10.89 -3.71 8.76
C GLU A 43 -12.02 -2.67 8.83
N ASP A 44 -12.90 -2.66 7.82
CA ASP A 44 -14.02 -1.73 7.67
C ASP A 44 -13.70 -0.22 7.52
N GLU A 45 -12.41 0.19 7.54
CA GLU A 45 -11.99 1.58 7.32
C GLU A 45 -11.35 1.77 5.91
N ALA A 46 -12.19 1.80 4.87
CA ALA A 46 -11.73 1.92 3.48
C ALA A 46 -11.10 3.29 3.16
N VAL A 47 -9.82 3.26 2.79
CA VAL A 47 -9.01 4.41 2.33
C VAL A 47 -9.14 4.61 0.82
N LEU A 48 -8.93 3.56 0.03
CA LEU A 48 -9.20 3.56 -1.41
C LEU A 48 -10.49 2.79 -1.68
N LYS A 49 -11.39 3.38 -2.46
CA LYS A 49 -12.75 2.88 -2.69
C LYS A 49 -12.99 2.63 -4.19
N GLY A 50 -12.31 1.62 -4.74
CA GLY A 50 -12.51 1.19 -6.13
C GLY A 50 -11.89 2.12 -7.16
N ILE A 51 -10.67 2.63 -6.90
CA ILE A 51 -10.01 3.54 -7.83
C ILE A 51 -9.54 2.79 -9.09
N SER A 52 -9.73 3.42 -10.25
CA SER A 52 -9.23 2.88 -11.52
C SER A 52 -8.67 4.01 -12.37
N PHE A 53 -7.41 3.87 -12.82
CA PHE A 53 -6.77 4.83 -13.70
C PHE A 53 -5.58 4.20 -14.43
N ASN A 54 -5.23 4.78 -15.58
CA ASN A 54 -4.10 4.35 -16.39
C ASN A 54 -3.10 5.49 -16.54
N VAL A 55 -1.81 5.16 -16.45
CA VAL A 55 -0.69 6.08 -16.66
C VAL A 55 0.22 5.47 -17.73
N LYS A 56 0.51 6.22 -18.78
CA LYS A 56 1.44 5.76 -19.81
C LYS A 56 2.87 6.05 -19.39
N SER A 57 3.79 5.23 -19.88
CA SER A 57 5.22 5.50 -19.73
C SER A 57 5.58 6.89 -20.25
N GLY A 58 6.28 7.66 -19.43
CA GLY A 58 6.65 9.05 -19.71
C GLY A 58 5.67 10.09 -19.19
N ASP A 59 4.47 9.69 -18.74
CA ASP A 59 3.52 10.62 -18.15
C ASP A 59 4.01 11.10 -16.77
N THR A 60 3.77 12.38 -16.49
CA THR A 60 3.89 12.93 -15.13
C THR A 60 2.49 13.06 -14.54
N VAL A 61 2.27 12.39 -13.41
CA VAL A 61 0.98 12.38 -12.72
C VAL A 61 1.14 13.03 -11.36
N ALA A 62 0.23 13.96 -11.03
CA ALA A 62 0.13 14.54 -9.71
C ALA A 62 -1.00 13.86 -8.93
N ILE A 63 -0.67 13.30 -7.76
CA ILE A 63 -1.67 12.83 -6.80
C ILE A 63 -1.87 13.95 -5.79
N VAL A 64 -3.07 14.52 -5.79
CA VAL A 64 -3.44 15.62 -4.89
C VAL A 64 -4.58 15.19 -3.99
N GLY A 65 -4.58 15.69 -2.75
CA GLY A 65 -5.63 15.41 -1.78
C GLY A 65 -5.78 16.59 -0.83
N GLY A 66 -7.02 16.81 -0.35
CA GLY A 66 -7.27 17.76 0.72
C GLY A 66 -7.00 17.13 2.08
N TYR A 67 -6.47 17.91 3.02
CA TYR A 67 -6.48 17.54 4.43
C TYR A 67 -7.94 17.58 4.91
N ARG A 68 -8.58 16.42 5.02
CA ARG A 68 -9.77 16.30 5.86
C ARG A 68 -9.26 16.14 7.28
N SER A 69 -9.30 17.21 8.08
CA SER A 69 -9.26 17.03 9.53
C SER A 69 -10.39 16.06 9.88
N ARG A 70 -10.08 15.00 10.63
CA ARG A 70 -11.11 14.20 11.28
C ARG A 70 -11.95 15.17 12.11
N GLU A 71 -13.13 15.51 11.61
CA GLU A 71 -14.18 16.07 12.45
C GLU A 71 -14.56 14.91 13.37
N ILE A 72 -14.06 14.96 14.60
CA ILE A 72 -14.49 14.04 15.63
C ILE A 72 -15.89 14.49 15.97
N ASP A 73 -16.89 13.83 15.37
CA ASP A 73 -18.26 13.92 15.82
C ASP A 73 -18.31 13.39 17.26
N TYR A 74 -18.23 14.30 18.22
CA TYR A 74 -18.59 14.01 19.61
C TYR A 74 -20.11 13.81 19.65
N ASN A 75 -20.53 12.58 19.96
CA ASN A 75 -21.83 12.32 20.56
C ASN A 75 -21.70 12.35 22.08
#